data_AF-A0A3S3ANE1-F1
#
_entry.id   AF-A0A3S3ANE1-F1
#
_cell.length_a   1.000
_cell.length_b   1.000
_cell.length_c   1.000
_cell.angle_alpha   90.00
_cell.angle_beta   90.00
_cell.angle_gamma   90.00
#
_symmetry.space_group_name_H-M   'P 1'
#
loop_
_entity.id
_entity.type
_entity.pdbx_description
1 polymer ?
#
loop_
_entity_poly.entity_id
_entity_poly.type
_entity_poly.pdbx_seq_one_letter_code
_entity_poly.pdbx_strand_id
1 'polypeptide(L)'
;MTTSEVRVRFCPSPTGTPHVGLVRTALFNWAFARHHGGTFVFRIEDTDAARDTEESYEALLDTLRWLGLNWDEGPEVGGPHEPYRQSQRRELHLDVVRRLLESGEAYESFSTPEEVEERHKAAGRDPKLGYDNFDRDLAAQQRQAYLDEGRKPVVRLRMPDHDLTWNDLVRGEMTFKAGTVPDFALTRGNGIPLYTLVNPVDDALMKITHVLRGEDLLSSTPRQIALYEALQRIGVAEFTPEFGHLPFVMGQGNKKLSKRDPESNLFIHRDRGFIPEGLLNYLALLGWGLADDRDVFSLNEMVSAFDISKVNSNPARFDQKKADAINAEHIRLLEPADFSARLRAYLTTHGHPVDALSAEQFDVAADLVQTRIVVLSDAWNLLKFLLVDESEFSIDPAAAAKNLGADAAPVLDETITALDALPVWATADLEEALKTALIEKLGLKPRKAFAPVRVALTGSHVSPPLYESMELLGRETTLARLRSARAAIA
;
A
#
# COMPACT_ATOMS: atom_id res chain seq x y z
N MET A 1 -17.16 -20.43 26.03
CA MET A 1 -16.36 -19.20 26.20
C MET A 1 -17.15 -18.10 25.52
N THR A 2 -17.61 -17.10 26.27
CA THR A 2 -18.20 -15.89 25.68
C THR A 2 -17.14 -15.28 24.78
N THR A 3 -17.32 -15.39 23.46
CA THR A 3 -16.43 -14.81 22.47
C THR A 3 -16.38 -13.31 22.74
N SER A 4 -15.28 -12.82 23.30
CA SER A 4 -15.02 -11.39 23.38
C SER A 4 -15.10 -10.82 21.98
N GLU A 5 -15.75 -9.67 21.83
CA GLU A 5 -15.89 -9.00 20.55
C GLU A 5 -14.49 -8.69 19.98
N VAL A 6 -14.22 -9.12 18.74
CA VAL A 6 -12.92 -8.92 18.10
C VAL A 6 -12.66 -7.43 17.96
N ARG A 7 -11.53 -6.98 18.51
CA ARG A 7 -11.01 -5.62 18.34
C ARG A 7 -9.56 -5.68 17.91
N VAL A 8 -9.24 -5.05 16.79
CA VAL A 8 -7.91 -5.01 16.20
C VAL A 8 -7.54 -3.58 15.83
N ARG A 9 -6.27 -3.32 15.51
CA ARG A 9 -5.83 -1.96 15.16
C ARG A 9 -4.85 -1.90 14.01
N PHE A 10 -4.93 -0.81 13.27
CA PHE A 10 -3.84 -0.29 12.46
C PHE A 10 -3.24 0.94 13.15
N CYS A 11 -1.96 0.87 13.52
CA CYS A 11 -1.30 1.88 14.35
C CYS A 11 0.00 2.46 13.75
N PRO A 12 -0.04 3.14 12.59
CA PRO A 12 1.16 3.68 11.95
C PRO A 12 1.70 4.94 12.63
N SER A 13 3.02 5.16 12.50
CA SER A 13 3.64 6.47 12.77
C SER A 13 3.68 7.32 11.49
N PRO A 14 3.31 8.61 11.53
CA PRO A 14 3.24 9.49 10.36
C PRO A 14 4.63 10.03 9.98
N THR A 15 5.52 9.15 9.50
CA THR A 15 6.96 9.45 9.28
C THR A 15 7.40 9.33 7.81
N GLY A 16 6.48 9.57 6.88
CA GLY A 16 6.72 9.48 5.43
C GLY A 16 5.59 8.79 4.69
N THR A 17 5.89 8.36 3.47
CA THR A 17 4.88 7.82 2.56
C THR A 17 4.35 6.44 3.00
N PRO A 18 3.07 6.13 2.70
CA PRO A 18 2.45 4.84 3.01
C PRO A 18 3.15 3.68 2.30
N HIS A 19 3.84 2.86 3.08
CA HIS A 19 4.55 1.67 2.60
C HIS A 19 3.59 0.50 2.36
N VAL A 20 3.70 -0.22 1.24
CA VAL A 20 2.81 -1.35 0.88
C VAL A 20 2.71 -2.45 1.96
N GLY A 21 3.81 -2.73 2.67
CA GLY A 21 3.79 -3.65 3.81
C GLY A 21 2.98 -3.18 5.02
N LEU A 22 2.89 -1.86 5.24
CA LEU A 22 2.00 -1.26 6.25
C LEU A 22 0.54 -1.36 5.78
N VAL A 23 0.29 -1.10 4.49
CA VAL A 23 -1.06 -1.21 3.91
C VAL A 23 -1.56 -2.65 3.95
N ARG A 24 -0.71 -3.64 3.67
CA ARG A 24 -1.04 -5.06 3.88
C ARG A 24 -1.42 -5.33 5.34
N THR A 25 -0.69 -4.75 6.29
CA THR A 25 -1.03 -4.90 7.72
C THR A 25 -2.40 -4.28 8.03
N ALA A 26 -2.71 -3.11 7.48
CA ALA A 26 -4.03 -2.51 7.60
C ALA A 26 -5.12 -3.41 7.00
N LEU A 27 -4.92 -3.91 5.78
CA LEU A 27 -5.83 -4.82 5.09
C LEU A 27 -6.12 -6.09 5.89
N PHE A 28 -5.11 -6.73 6.48
CA PHE A 28 -5.30 -7.97 7.24
C PHE A 28 -6.07 -7.72 8.53
N ASN A 29 -5.79 -6.62 9.25
CA ASN A 29 -6.57 -6.23 10.41
C ASN A 29 -8.01 -5.90 10.02
N TRP A 30 -8.19 -5.13 8.95
CA TRP A 30 -9.52 -4.76 8.45
C TRP A 30 -10.34 -5.99 8.04
N ALA A 31 -9.76 -6.91 7.25
CA ALA A 31 -10.42 -8.14 6.83
C ALA A 31 -10.74 -9.05 8.02
N PHE A 32 -9.84 -9.18 8.99
CA PHE A 32 -10.07 -9.95 10.21
C PHE A 32 -11.22 -9.39 11.07
N ALA A 33 -11.25 -8.06 11.24
CA ALA A 33 -12.35 -7.39 11.94
C ALA A 33 -13.67 -7.63 11.23
N ARG A 34 -13.73 -7.38 9.92
CA ARG A 34 -14.96 -7.55 9.13
C ARG A 34 -15.44 -9.01 9.09
N HIS A 35 -14.52 -9.98 9.00
CA HIS A 35 -14.86 -11.41 9.03
C HIS A 35 -15.58 -11.82 10.31
N HIS A 36 -15.11 -11.30 11.46
CA HIS A 36 -15.65 -11.64 12.78
C HIS A 36 -16.76 -10.67 13.25
N GLY A 37 -17.17 -9.70 12.43
CA GLY A 37 -18.09 -8.64 12.87
C GLY A 37 -17.54 -7.78 14.01
N GLY A 38 -16.21 -7.63 14.09
CA GLY A 38 -15.50 -6.87 15.12
C GLY A 38 -15.17 -5.43 14.72
N THR A 39 -14.39 -4.76 15.57
CA THR A 39 -13.95 -3.36 15.43
C THR A 39 -12.54 -3.24 14.83
N PHE A 40 -12.40 -2.42 13.79
CA PHE A 40 -11.13 -1.97 13.23
C PHE A 40 -10.79 -0.56 13.74
N VAL A 41 -9.80 -0.47 14.64
CA VAL A 41 -9.33 0.79 15.24
C VAL A 41 -8.17 1.38 14.43
N PHE A 42 -8.26 2.64 14.05
CA PHE A 42 -7.16 3.39 13.45
C PHE A 42 -6.55 4.33 14.50
N ARG A 43 -5.29 4.10 14.89
CA ARG A 43 -4.57 4.92 15.88
C ARG A 43 -3.31 5.51 15.27
N ILE A 44 -3.00 6.77 15.54
CA ILE A 44 -1.76 7.41 15.06
C ILE A 44 -0.71 7.37 16.16
N GLU A 45 0.45 6.79 15.86
CA GLU A 45 1.58 6.72 16.78
C GLU A 45 2.58 7.86 16.53
N ASP A 46 2.14 9.09 16.77
CA ASP A 46 2.85 10.36 16.57
C ASP A 46 3.57 10.85 17.85
N THR A 47 4.47 10.02 18.39
CA THR A 47 5.22 10.34 19.62
C THR A 47 6.66 10.82 19.38
N ASP A 48 7.08 10.93 18.12
CA ASP A 48 8.41 11.38 17.72
C ASP A 48 8.33 12.66 16.88
N ALA A 49 8.15 13.79 17.56
CA ALA A 49 8.00 15.11 16.95
C ALA A 49 9.13 15.52 15.99
N ALA A 50 10.29 14.86 16.02
CA ALA A 50 11.38 15.12 15.08
C ALA A 50 11.20 14.43 13.72
N ARG A 51 10.36 13.39 13.65
CA ARG A 51 10.10 12.60 12.43
C ARG A 51 8.65 12.67 11.96
N ASP A 52 7.73 12.97 12.85
CA ASP A 52 6.30 13.03 12.55
C ASP A 52 5.95 14.28 11.73
N THR A 53 5.12 14.13 10.69
CA THR A 53 4.62 15.26 9.89
C THR A 53 3.12 15.16 9.68
N GLU A 54 2.43 16.31 9.66
CA GLU A 54 0.99 16.35 9.40
C GLU A 54 0.66 15.88 7.97
N GLU A 55 1.53 16.19 6.99
CA GLU A 55 1.43 15.68 5.62
C GLU A 55 1.42 14.14 5.57
N SER A 56 2.27 13.48 6.37
CA SER A 56 2.27 12.01 6.45
C SER A 56 1.01 11.47 7.13
N TYR A 57 0.45 12.21 8.09
CA TYR A 57 -0.82 11.86 8.73
C TYR A 57 -1.99 11.94 7.73
N GLU A 58 -2.08 13.05 6.98
CA GLU A 58 -3.08 13.22 5.92
C GLU A 58 -2.94 12.16 4.82
N ALA A 59 -1.71 11.82 4.44
CA ALA A 59 -1.42 10.75 3.48
C ALA A 59 -1.90 9.36 3.95
N LEU A 60 -1.84 9.08 5.25
CA LEU A 60 -2.36 7.83 5.82
C LEU A 60 -3.89 7.78 5.77
N LEU A 61 -4.57 8.90 6.08
CA LEU A 61 -6.03 9.01 5.94
C LEU A 61 -6.47 8.83 4.49
N ASP A 62 -5.84 9.56 3.57
CA ASP A 62 -6.11 9.49 2.13
C ASP A 62 -5.89 8.07 1.59
N THR A 63 -4.84 7.40 2.04
CA THR A 63 -4.56 6.00 1.69
C THR A 63 -5.71 5.06 2.07
N LEU A 64 -6.16 5.10 3.33
CA LEU A 64 -7.21 4.18 3.78
C LEU A 64 -8.55 4.49 3.09
N ARG A 65 -8.85 5.77 2.84
CA ARG A 65 -10.05 6.20 2.09
C ARG A 65 -10.02 5.73 0.65
N TRP A 66 -8.90 5.96 -0.05
CA TRP A 66 -8.75 5.53 -1.44
C TRP A 66 -8.86 4.02 -1.60
N LEU A 67 -8.35 3.26 -0.63
CA LEU A 67 -8.48 1.81 -0.58
C LEU A 67 -9.86 1.32 -0.10
N GLY A 68 -10.72 2.19 0.41
CA GLY A 68 -12.01 1.79 0.99
C GLY A 68 -11.91 1.01 2.32
N LEU A 69 -10.76 1.10 3.01
CA LEU A 69 -10.52 0.45 4.30
C LEU A 69 -11.03 1.33 5.46
N ASN A 70 -12.34 1.56 5.49
CA ASN A 70 -12.99 2.39 6.52
C ASN A 70 -12.72 1.84 7.93
N TRP A 71 -12.49 2.73 8.89
CA TRP A 71 -12.27 2.41 10.31
C TRP A 71 -13.48 2.75 11.17
N ASP A 72 -13.69 1.94 12.20
CA ASP A 72 -14.85 2.03 13.09
C ASP A 72 -14.58 2.99 14.26
N GLU A 73 -13.32 3.07 14.67
CA GLU A 73 -12.80 3.96 15.71
C GLU A 73 -11.51 4.59 15.20
N GLY A 74 -11.30 5.89 15.41
CA GLY A 74 -10.06 6.54 14.98
C GLY A 74 -10.18 8.05 14.85
N PRO A 75 -9.16 8.71 14.30
CA PRO A 75 -9.27 10.12 13.91
C PRO A 75 -10.50 10.35 13.02
N GLU A 76 -11.08 11.55 13.14
CA GLU A 76 -12.27 12.03 12.43
C GLU A 76 -13.59 11.35 12.81
N VAL A 77 -13.65 10.01 12.81
CA VAL A 77 -14.87 9.25 13.16
C VAL A 77 -15.11 9.17 14.67
N GLY A 78 -14.05 9.34 15.46
CA GLY A 78 -14.07 9.30 16.91
C GLY A 78 -14.25 7.91 17.50
N GLY A 79 -14.86 7.83 18.69
CA GLY A 79 -15.20 6.57 19.35
C GLY A 79 -15.01 6.61 20.87
N PRO A 80 -15.29 5.49 21.57
CA PRO A 80 -15.32 5.48 23.04
C PRO A 80 -13.94 5.62 23.70
N HIS A 81 -12.84 5.46 22.98
CA HIS A 81 -11.47 5.47 23.52
C HIS A 81 -10.63 6.68 23.06
N GLU A 82 -11.29 7.76 22.65
CA GLU A 82 -10.63 9.00 22.25
C GLU A 82 -9.63 9.54 23.30
N PRO A 83 -8.61 10.30 22.86
CA PRO A 83 -8.26 10.61 21.47
C PRO A 83 -7.43 9.49 20.81
N TYR A 84 -7.46 9.40 19.47
CA TYR A 84 -6.74 8.35 18.70
C TYR A 84 -5.38 8.78 18.14
N ARG A 85 -4.87 9.97 18.52
CA ARG A 85 -3.47 10.37 18.29
C ARG A 85 -2.69 10.28 19.59
N GLN A 86 -1.58 9.56 19.60
CA GLN A 86 -0.79 9.36 20.83
C GLN A 86 -0.19 10.66 21.37
N SER A 87 0.11 11.63 20.50
CA SER A 87 0.52 12.99 20.89
C SER A 87 -0.48 13.68 21.83
N GLN A 88 -1.76 13.31 21.75
CA GLN A 88 -2.86 13.87 22.54
C GLN A 88 -3.15 13.06 23.82
N ARG A 89 -2.45 11.95 24.07
CA ARG A 89 -2.69 11.01 25.18
C ARG A 89 -1.64 11.07 26.29
N ARG A 90 -0.73 12.03 26.24
CA ARG A 90 0.45 12.08 27.11
C ARG A 90 0.11 12.04 28.60
N GLU A 91 -0.91 12.77 29.05
CA GLU A 91 -1.28 12.79 30.48
C GLU A 91 -1.75 11.42 30.97
N LEU A 92 -2.50 10.71 30.14
CA LEU A 92 -2.98 9.35 30.41
C LEU A 92 -1.80 8.36 30.47
N HIS A 93 -0.81 8.47 29.59
CA HIS A 93 0.40 7.65 29.66
C HIS A 93 1.21 7.92 30.93
N LEU A 94 1.33 9.19 31.32
CA LEU A 94 2.03 9.58 32.55
C LEU A 94 1.29 9.14 33.82
N ASP A 95 -0.03 9.06 33.78
CA ASP A 95 -0.83 8.48 34.86
C ASP A 95 -0.53 6.99 35.08
N VAL A 96 -0.47 6.23 33.99
CA VAL A 96 -0.08 4.82 34.04
C VAL A 96 1.35 4.65 34.58
N VAL A 97 2.28 5.53 34.19
CA VAL A 97 3.65 5.52 34.74
C VAL A 97 3.64 5.73 36.26
N ARG A 98 2.87 6.69 36.78
CA ARG A 98 2.74 6.90 38.22
C ARG A 98 2.21 5.67 38.93
N ARG A 99 1.14 5.05 38.42
CA ARG A 99 0.55 3.84 38.99
C ARG A 99 1.53 2.66 39.01
N LEU A 100 2.31 2.48 37.94
CA LEU A 100 3.35 1.44 37.87
C LEU A 100 4.49 1.68 38.88
N LEU A 101 4.88 2.93 39.11
CA LEU A 101 5.87 3.30 40.13
C LEU A 101 5.33 3.05 41.54
N GLU A 102 4.10 3.49 41.82
CA GLU A 102 3.44 3.34 43.12
C GLU A 102 3.23 1.87 43.51
N SER A 103 2.97 1.00 42.53
CA SER A 103 2.80 -0.44 42.76
C SER A 103 4.12 -1.23 42.79
N GLY A 104 5.25 -0.59 42.48
CA GLY A 104 6.56 -1.25 42.39
C GLY A 104 6.77 -2.12 41.14
N GLU A 105 5.87 -2.04 40.16
CA GLU A 105 6.00 -2.72 38.86
C GLU A 105 7.07 -2.05 37.97
N ALA A 106 7.25 -0.75 38.17
CA ALA A 106 8.29 0.05 37.55
C ALA A 106 9.12 0.79 38.60
N TYR A 107 10.30 1.25 38.20
CA TYR A 107 11.21 1.99 39.09
C TYR A 107 12.02 3.03 38.31
N GLU A 108 12.54 4.01 39.04
CA GLU A 108 13.42 5.05 38.50
C GLU A 108 14.85 4.54 38.36
N SER A 109 15.44 4.72 37.18
CA SER A 109 16.80 4.32 36.84
C SER A 109 17.65 5.55 36.53
N PHE A 110 18.79 5.66 37.20
CA PHE A 110 19.69 6.81 37.16
C PHE A 110 21.01 6.51 36.47
N SER A 111 21.23 5.25 36.09
CA SER A 111 22.42 4.81 35.37
C SER A 111 22.56 5.50 34.01
N THR A 112 23.75 6.00 33.72
CA THR A 112 24.10 6.45 32.37
C THR A 112 24.55 5.28 31.49
N PRO A 113 24.51 5.41 30.14
CA PRO A 113 25.05 4.38 29.25
C PRO A 113 26.53 4.05 29.54
N GLU A 114 27.33 5.06 29.88
CA GLU A 114 28.75 4.90 30.19
C GLU A 114 28.93 4.10 31.49
N GLU A 115 28.13 4.36 32.52
CA GLU A 115 28.18 3.61 33.78
C GLU A 115 27.78 2.13 33.57
N VAL A 116 26.79 1.87 32.72
CA VAL A 116 26.39 0.50 32.34
C VAL A 116 27.53 -0.22 31.61
N GLU A 117 28.15 0.44 30.64
CA GLU A 117 29.27 -0.10 29.88
C GLU A 117 30.44 -0.48 30.80
N GLU A 118 30.81 0.41 31.73
CA GLU A 118 31.87 0.16 32.71
C GLU A 118 31.53 -1.00 33.65
N ARG A 119 30.27 -1.14 34.09
CA ARG A 119 29.83 -2.30 34.88
C ARG A 119 29.87 -3.61 34.09
N HIS A 120 29.64 -3.59 32.77
CA HIS A 120 29.86 -4.78 31.94
C HIS A 120 31.33 -5.14 31.83
N LYS A 121 32.22 -4.16 31.55
CA LYS A 121 33.67 -4.37 31.49
C LYS A 121 34.21 -4.94 32.81
N ALA A 122 33.83 -4.34 33.93
CA ALA A 122 34.26 -4.76 35.26
C ALA A 122 33.82 -6.20 35.60
N ALA A 123 32.66 -6.63 35.09
CA ALA A 123 32.13 -7.98 35.26
C ALA A 123 32.65 -8.99 34.21
N GLY A 124 33.54 -8.59 33.30
CA GLY A 124 34.03 -9.45 32.21
C GLY A 124 32.96 -9.82 31.17
N ARG A 125 31.89 -9.04 31.06
CA ARG A 125 30.80 -9.20 30.09
C ARG A 125 31.06 -8.33 28.86
N ASP A 126 30.39 -8.64 27.74
CA ASP A 126 30.47 -7.78 26.55
C ASP A 126 29.93 -6.37 26.89
N PRO A 127 30.74 -5.30 26.74
CA PRO A 127 30.32 -3.93 27.01
C PRO A 127 29.16 -3.45 26.12
N LYS A 128 28.88 -4.15 25.01
CA LYS A 128 27.76 -3.85 24.12
C LYS A 128 26.42 -4.44 24.58
N LEU A 129 26.40 -5.18 25.68
CA LEU A 129 25.15 -5.61 26.30
C LEU A 129 24.34 -4.39 26.76
N GLY A 130 23.03 -4.57 26.80
CA GLY A 130 22.10 -3.53 27.24
C GLY A 130 22.17 -3.27 28.75
N TYR A 131 21.19 -2.54 29.25
CA TYR A 131 21.07 -2.24 30.68
C TYR A 131 21.18 -3.49 31.59
N ASP A 132 21.80 -3.34 32.76
CA ASP A 132 22.18 -4.44 33.64
C ASP A 132 21.31 -4.58 34.90
N ASN A 133 20.14 -3.94 34.91
CA ASN A 133 19.17 -3.97 36.02
C ASN A 133 19.67 -3.37 37.34
N PHE A 134 20.76 -2.60 37.31
CA PHE A 134 21.42 -2.06 38.50
C PHE A 134 20.50 -1.27 39.43
N ASP A 135 19.61 -0.44 38.88
CA ASP A 135 18.83 0.49 39.68
C ASP A 135 17.57 -0.14 40.33
N ARG A 136 17.35 -1.46 40.16
CA ARG A 136 16.15 -2.19 40.65
C ARG A 136 15.88 -1.96 42.13
N ASP A 137 16.95 -2.03 42.93
CA ASP A 137 16.87 -2.10 44.39
C ASP A 137 17.71 -0.99 45.04
N LEU A 138 17.81 0.19 44.40
CA LEU A 138 18.50 1.35 44.97
C LEU A 138 17.92 1.72 46.33
N ALA A 139 18.80 1.91 47.32
CA ALA A 139 18.40 2.46 48.61
C ALA A 139 17.87 3.89 48.45
N ALA A 140 16.88 4.27 49.27
CA ALA A 140 16.27 5.60 49.21
C ALA A 140 17.30 6.74 49.30
N GLN A 141 18.37 6.55 50.08
CA GLN A 141 19.46 7.52 50.19
C GLN A 141 20.26 7.68 48.87
N GLN A 142 20.52 6.59 48.14
CA GLN A 142 21.22 6.65 46.85
C GLN A 142 20.36 7.33 45.80
N ARG A 143 19.05 7.01 45.78
CA ARG A 143 18.08 7.66 44.91
C ARG A 143 18.04 9.17 45.14
N GLN A 144 17.94 9.59 46.40
CA GLN A 144 17.94 11.02 46.74
C GLN A 144 19.25 11.70 46.34
N ALA A 145 20.40 11.06 46.56
CA ALA A 145 21.68 11.61 46.13
C ALA A 145 21.74 11.86 44.61
N TYR A 146 21.26 10.91 43.79
CA TYR A 146 21.19 11.12 42.34
C TYR A 146 20.26 12.26 41.94
N LEU A 147 19.12 12.42 42.64
CA LEU A 147 18.21 13.55 42.41
C LEU A 147 18.87 14.89 42.81
N ASP A 148 19.60 14.93 43.92
CA ASP A 148 20.31 16.11 44.41
C ASP A 148 21.46 16.51 43.46
N GLU A 149 22.07 15.54 42.76
CA GLU A 149 23.01 15.76 41.64
C GLU A 149 22.34 16.31 40.37
N GLY A 150 21.00 16.42 40.35
CA GLY A 150 20.24 16.85 39.19
C GLY A 150 20.10 15.79 38.10
N ARG A 151 20.37 14.51 38.40
CA ARG A 151 20.15 13.42 37.44
C ARG A 151 18.66 13.29 37.16
N LYS A 152 18.32 13.11 35.90
CA LYS A 152 16.93 12.92 35.45
C LYS A 152 16.69 11.45 35.13
N PRO A 153 15.92 10.72 35.96
CA PRO A 153 15.78 9.28 35.80
C PRO A 153 14.94 8.93 34.57
N VAL A 154 15.23 7.76 33.99
CA VAL A 154 14.27 7.05 33.13
C VAL A 154 13.43 6.13 34.01
N VAL A 155 12.16 5.93 33.66
CA VAL A 155 11.35 4.89 34.30
C VAL A 155 11.53 3.59 33.55
N ARG A 156 11.82 2.50 34.26
CA ARG A 156 11.95 1.15 33.67
C ARG A 156 10.92 0.21 34.26
N LEU A 157 10.41 -0.70 33.44
CA LEU A 157 9.60 -1.82 33.91
C LEU A 157 10.51 -2.89 34.52
N ARG A 158 10.14 -3.41 35.70
CA ARG A 158 10.80 -4.57 36.30
C ARG A 158 10.35 -5.83 35.57
N MET A 159 11.23 -6.44 34.78
CA MET A 159 10.92 -7.69 34.08
C MET A 159 10.68 -8.84 35.07
N PRO A 160 9.72 -9.74 34.80
CA PRO A 160 9.45 -10.88 35.65
C PRO A 160 10.58 -11.92 35.63
N ASP A 161 10.59 -12.76 36.66
CA ASP A 161 11.57 -13.85 36.84
C ASP A 161 11.09 -15.21 36.27
N HIS A 162 10.00 -15.21 35.48
CA HIS A 162 9.51 -16.39 34.76
C HIS A 162 9.70 -16.27 33.24
N ASP A 163 9.66 -17.42 32.56
CA ASP A 163 9.72 -17.48 31.09
C ASP A 163 8.48 -16.81 30.47
N LEU A 164 8.69 -16.00 29.42
CA LEU A 164 7.61 -15.36 28.68
C LEU A 164 7.28 -16.22 27.46
N THR A 165 6.21 -17.01 27.59
CA THR A 165 5.71 -17.92 26.55
C THR A 165 4.36 -17.45 26.02
N TRP A 166 4.18 -17.49 24.69
CA TRP A 166 2.88 -17.26 24.04
C TRP A 166 2.77 -18.07 22.76
N ASN A 167 1.53 -18.31 22.32
CA ASN A 167 1.24 -18.88 21.02
C ASN A 167 0.94 -17.75 20.03
N ASP A 168 1.84 -17.52 19.09
CA ASP A 168 1.63 -16.56 18.01
C ASP A 168 0.72 -17.15 16.94
N LEU A 169 -0.27 -16.37 16.50
CA LEU A 169 -1.27 -16.79 15.52
C LEU A 169 -0.68 -17.14 14.15
N VAL A 170 0.55 -16.72 13.85
CA VAL A 170 1.26 -17.01 12.59
C VAL A 170 2.54 -17.81 12.83
N ARG A 171 3.29 -17.53 13.90
CA ARG A 171 4.59 -18.14 14.18
C ARG A 171 4.53 -19.38 15.09
N GLY A 172 3.38 -19.67 15.69
CA GLY A 172 3.21 -20.73 16.68
C GLY A 172 3.83 -20.37 18.03
N GLU A 173 4.09 -21.40 18.85
CA GLU A 173 4.61 -21.22 20.21
C GLU A 173 6.01 -20.62 20.23
N MET A 174 6.18 -19.56 21.02
CA MET A 174 7.45 -18.88 21.23
C MET A 174 7.72 -18.70 22.72
N THR A 175 8.99 -18.80 23.12
CA THR A 175 9.42 -18.64 24.52
C THR A 175 10.69 -17.80 24.61
N PHE A 176 10.66 -16.78 25.46
CA PHE A 176 11.84 -16.02 25.88
C PHE A 176 12.16 -16.37 27.32
N LYS A 177 13.40 -16.82 27.58
CA LYS A 177 13.79 -17.28 28.91
C LYS A 177 13.88 -16.15 29.91
N ALA A 178 13.53 -16.42 31.17
CA ALA A 178 13.69 -15.51 32.28
C ALA A 178 15.12 -14.91 32.32
N GLY A 179 15.21 -13.61 32.56
CA GLY A 179 16.49 -12.88 32.63
C GLY A 179 17.18 -12.57 31.29
N THR A 180 16.65 -13.02 30.14
CA THR A 180 17.24 -12.71 28.82
C THR A 180 16.90 -11.32 28.30
N VAL A 181 15.79 -10.74 28.77
CA VAL A 181 15.32 -9.41 28.40
C VAL A 181 15.56 -8.48 29.58
N PRO A 182 16.43 -7.46 29.44
CA PRO A 182 16.65 -6.47 30.50
C PRO A 182 15.43 -5.59 30.77
N ASP A 183 15.44 -4.94 31.93
CA ASP A 183 14.44 -3.95 32.31
C ASP A 183 14.49 -2.77 31.35
N PHE A 184 13.42 -2.62 30.58
CA PHE A 184 13.37 -1.67 29.47
C PHE A 184 12.77 -0.34 29.91
N ALA A 185 13.25 0.74 29.30
CA ALA A 185 12.74 2.07 29.57
C ALA A 185 11.31 2.24 29.03
N LEU A 186 10.44 2.81 29.87
CA LEU A 186 9.08 3.26 29.55
C LEU A 186 9.06 4.74 29.18
N THR A 187 10.01 5.52 29.71
CA THR A 187 10.15 6.95 29.46
C THR A 187 11.60 7.33 29.14
N ARG A 188 11.78 8.48 28.50
CA ARG A 188 13.06 9.19 28.43
C ARG A 188 13.32 9.93 29.74
N GLY A 189 14.56 10.37 29.99
CA GLY A 189 14.91 11.16 31.19
C GLY A 189 14.20 12.52 31.28
N ASN A 190 13.62 13.02 30.19
CA ASN A 190 12.75 14.21 30.20
C ASN A 190 11.27 13.87 30.44
N GLY A 191 10.95 12.64 30.85
CA GLY A 191 9.61 12.16 31.14
C GLY A 191 8.76 11.87 29.91
N ILE A 192 9.29 11.98 28.68
CA ILE A 192 8.52 11.65 27.47
C ILE A 192 8.33 10.13 27.37
N PRO A 193 7.08 9.63 27.28
CA PRO A 193 6.77 8.22 27.01
C PRO A 193 7.46 7.67 25.76
N LEU A 194 7.86 6.40 25.80
CA LEU A 194 8.42 5.67 24.67
C LEU A 194 7.40 4.71 24.07
N TYR A 195 7.64 4.24 22.83
CA TYR A 195 6.84 3.19 22.15
C TYR A 195 6.59 1.97 23.05
N THR A 196 7.59 1.58 23.83
CA THR A 196 7.54 0.47 24.80
C THR A 196 6.47 0.63 25.88
N LEU A 197 6.04 1.86 26.16
CA LEU A 197 4.92 2.18 27.05
C LEU A 197 3.64 2.45 26.26
N VAL A 198 3.67 3.40 25.32
CA VAL A 198 2.44 3.95 24.74
C VAL A 198 1.69 2.93 23.88
N ASN A 199 2.40 2.07 23.14
CA ASN A 199 1.77 1.09 22.25
C ASN A 199 0.96 0.04 23.05
N PRO A 200 1.51 -0.67 24.06
CA PRO A 200 0.72 -1.62 24.84
C PRO A 200 -0.31 -0.96 25.77
N VAL A 201 -0.02 0.23 26.31
CA VAL A 201 -1.00 0.96 27.15
C VAL A 201 -2.22 1.35 26.34
N ASP A 202 -2.04 1.89 25.13
CA ASP A 202 -3.18 2.24 24.29
C ASP A 202 -3.91 1.00 23.76
N ASP A 203 -3.20 -0.08 23.44
CA ASP A 203 -3.85 -1.35 23.08
C ASP A 203 -4.70 -1.89 24.26
N ALA A 204 -4.20 -1.82 25.51
CA ALA A 204 -4.96 -2.19 26.70
C ALA A 204 -6.20 -1.30 26.93
N LEU A 205 -6.04 0.01 26.80
CA LEU A 205 -7.12 0.98 27.06
C LEU A 205 -8.16 1.02 25.94
N MET A 206 -7.76 0.74 24.70
CA MET A 206 -8.65 0.56 23.55
C MET A 206 -9.21 -0.86 23.43
N LYS A 207 -8.92 -1.72 24.42
CA LYS A 207 -9.42 -3.10 24.54
C LYS A 207 -9.10 -3.94 23.30
N ILE A 208 -7.91 -3.76 22.71
CA ILE A 208 -7.46 -4.53 21.56
C ILE A 208 -7.32 -5.99 21.98
N THR A 209 -7.95 -6.88 21.21
CA THR A 209 -7.96 -8.33 21.44
C THR A 209 -6.90 -9.06 20.61
N HIS A 210 -6.63 -8.58 19.39
CA HIS A 210 -5.63 -9.19 18.50
C HIS A 210 -4.70 -8.12 17.95
N VAL A 211 -3.40 -8.35 18.11
CA VAL A 211 -2.32 -7.50 17.58
C VAL A 211 -1.73 -8.19 16.36
N LEU A 212 -2.23 -7.82 15.18
CA LEU A 212 -1.73 -8.30 13.89
C LEU A 212 -0.75 -7.26 13.31
N ARG A 213 0.54 -7.59 13.25
CA ARG A 213 1.61 -6.64 12.88
C ARG A 213 2.78 -7.32 12.18
N GLY A 214 3.68 -6.54 11.57
CA GLY A 214 4.88 -7.09 10.93
C GLY A 214 5.83 -7.79 11.90
N GLU A 215 6.49 -8.86 11.45
CA GLU A 215 7.44 -9.65 12.24
C GLU A 215 8.69 -8.87 12.70
N ASP A 216 8.99 -7.70 12.13
CA ASP A 216 10.03 -6.80 12.65
C ASP A 216 9.78 -6.38 14.11
N LEU A 217 8.51 -6.42 14.54
CA LEU A 217 8.12 -6.06 15.89
C LEU A 217 8.05 -7.27 16.84
N LEU A 218 8.33 -8.49 16.35
CA LEU A 218 8.22 -9.73 17.14
C LEU A 218 9.09 -9.68 18.39
N SER A 219 10.32 -9.19 18.28
CA SER A 219 11.27 -9.08 19.40
C SER A 219 10.83 -8.11 20.50
N SER A 220 9.80 -7.28 20.25
CA SER A 220 9.20 -6.40 21.27
C SER A 220 8.12 -7.11 22.10
N THR A 221 7.53 -8.19 21.60
CA THR A 221 6.41 -8.91 22.23
C THR A 221 6.67 -9.35 23.67
N PRO A 222 7.82 -9.94 24.07
CA PRO A 222 8.05 -10.28 25.48
C PRO A 222 8.00 -9.06 26.40
N ARG A 223 8.48 -7.89 25.95
CA ARG A 223 8.37 -6.64 26.73
C ARG A 223 6.92 -6.20 26.87
N GLN A 224 6.13 -6.35 25.81
CA GLN A 224 4.72 -6.00 25.84
C GLN A 224 3.93 -6.93 26.76
N ILE A 225 4.17 -8.25 26.71
CA ILE A 225 3.54 -9.22 27.61
C ILE A 225 3.86 -8.88 29.07
N ALA A 226 5.13 -8.63 29.40
CA ALA A 226 5.52 -8.21 30.75
C ALA A 226 4.79 -6.93 31.20
N LEU A 227 4.63 -5.95 30.29
CA LEU A 227 3.87 -4.74 30.58
C LEU A 227 2.37 -5.05 30.78
N TYR A 228 1.76 -5.89 29.95
CA TYR A 228 0.36 -6.31 30.12
C TYR A 228 0.11 -7.00 31.46
N GLU A 229 1.01 -7.89 31.88
CA GLU A 229 0.92 -8.53 33.19
C GLU A 229 0.95 -7.50 34.32
N ALA A 230 1.85 -6.50 34.25
CA ALA A 230 1.90 -5.39 35.21
C ALA A 230 0.63 -4.54 35.16
N LEU A 231 0.16 -4.17 33.97
CA LEU A 231 -1.09 -3.41 33.77
C LEU A 231 -2.31 -4.15 34.33
N GLN A 232 -2.35 -5.48 34.25
CA GLN A 232 -3.41 -6.29 34.87
C GLN A 232 -3.34 -6.24 36.40
N ARG A 233 -2.15 -6.38 36.99
CA ARG A 233 -1.96 -6.31 38.45
C ARG A 233 -2.38 -4.96 39.03
N ILE A 234 -2.16 -3.87 38.29
CA ILE A 234 -2.59 -2.52 38.71
C ILE A 234 -4.00 -2.13 38.25
N GLY A 235 -4.75 -3.03 37.62
CA GLY A 235 -6.14 -2.78 37.19
C GLY A 235 -6.29 -1.77 36.05
N VAL A 236 -5.32 -1.69 35.15
CA VAL A 236 -5.40 -0.91 33.90
C VAL A 236 -5.86 -1.77 32.72
N ALA A 237 -5.35 -3.01 32.64
CA ALA A 237 -5.69 -3.97 31.59
C ALA A 237 -6.54 -5.12 32.16
N GLU A 238 -7.44 -5.66 31.36
CA GLU A 238 -8.28 -6.81 31.73
C GLU A 238 -7.69 -8.14 31.23
N PHE A 239 -6.93 -8.08 30.13
CA PHE A 239 -6.33 -9.24 29.48
C PHE A 239 -5.10 -8.83 28.67
N THR A 240 -4.31 -9.82 28.26
CA THR A 240 -3.25 -9.66 27.26
C THR A 240 -3.83 -10.03 25.88
N PRO A 241 -3.64 -9.23 24.82
CA PRO A 241 -4.11 -9.59 23.48
C PRO A 241 -3.38 -10.81 22.92
N GLU A 242 -4.01 -11.46 21.96
CA GLU A 242 -3.38 -12.44 21.10
C GLU A 242 -2.48 -11.74 20.07
N PHE A 243 -1.35 -12.34 19.72
CA PHE A 243 -0.38 -11.75 18.79
C PHE A 243 -0.27 -12.58 17.52
N GLY A 244 -0.28 -11.91 16.36
CA GLY A 244 0.00 -12.54 15.06
C GLY A 244 1.03 -11.74 14.27
N HIS A 245 2.20 -12.32 14.02
CA HIS A 245 3.30 -11.63 13.35
C HIS A 245 3.39 -11.97 11.84
N LEU A 246 2.91 -11.03 11.03
CA LEU A 246 2.88 -11.10 9.56
C LEU A 246 4.30 -11.15 8.98
N PRO A 247 4.54 -11.98 7.94
CA PRO A 247 5.87 -12.14 7.35
C PRO A 247 6.38 -10.85 6.70
N PHE A 248 7.70 -10.74 6.51
CA PHE A 248 8.30 -9.65 5.77
C PHE A 248 7.79 -9.61 4.32
N VAL A 249 7.56 -8.39 3.83
CA VAL A 249 7.52 -8.13 2.39
C VAL A 249 8.96 -7.95 1.92
N MET A 250 9.39 -8.84 1.05
CA MET A 250 10.73 -8.84 0.46
C MET A 250 10.70 -8.07 -0.87
N GLY A 251 11.75 -7.30 -1.13
CA GLY A 251 11.97 -6.67 -2.44
C GLY A 251 12.77 -7.60 -3.35
N GLN A 252 13.64 -7.01 -4.18
CA GLN A 252 14.55 -7.77 -5.03
C GLN A 252 15.60 -8.53 -4.19
N GLY A 253 15.78 -9.82 -4.49
CA GLY A 253 16.69 -10.71 -3.76
C GLY A 253 16.16 -11.12 -2.38
N ASN A 254 17.05 -11.17 -1.38
CA ASN A 254 16.75 -11.59 -0.01
C ASN A 254 16.68 -10.41 0.98
N LYS A 255 16.41 -9.19 0.50
CA LYS A 255 16.29 -8.00 1.36
C LYS A 255 14.83 -7.62 1.57
N LYS A 256 14.51 -7.14 2.78
CA LYS A 256 13.22 -6.49 3.07
C LYS A 256 13.01 -5.35 2.08
N LEU A 257 11.78 -5.21 1.58
CA LEU A 257 11.40 -4.10 0.72
C LEU A 257 11.63 -2.79 1.50
N SER A 258 12.49 -1.92 0.96
CA SER A 258 12.92 -0.70 1.64
C SER A 258 11.92 0.42 1.36
N LYS A 259 11.72 1.33 2.33
CA LYS A 259 11.00 2.60 2.10
C LYS A 259 11.61 3.47 0.98
N ARG A 260 12.87 3.20 0.60
CA ARG A 260 13.56 3.91 -0.50
C ARG A 260 13.27 3.29 -1.87
N ASP A 261 12.74 2.07 -1.91
CA ASP A 261 12.40 1.41 -3.17
C ASP A 261 11.08 2.01 -3.67
N PRO A 262 11.00 2.48 -4.93
CA PRO A 262 9.76 3.07 -5.47
C PRO A 262 8.56 2.13 -5.40
N GLU A 263 8.79 0.83 -5.62
CA GLU A 263 7.78 -0.24 -5.53
C GLU A 263 7.12 -0.33 -4.14
N SER A 264 7.77 0.24 -3.11
CA SER A 264 7.26 0.24 -1.75
C SER A 264 6.21 1.32 -1.47
N ASN A 265 6.16 2.37 -2.30
CA ASN A 265 5.30 3.53 -2.08
C ASN A 265 3.93 3.32 -2.76
N LEU A 266 2.86 3.29 -1.96
CA LEU A 266 1.50 3.12 -2.45
C LEU A 266 1.12 4.17 -3.51
N PHE A 267 1.51 5.43 -3.31
CA PHE A 267 1.12 6.52 -4.20
C PHE A 267 1.76 6.40 -5.58
N ILE A 268 2.94 5.79 -5.70
CA ILE A 268 3.54 5.52 -7.01
C ILE A 268 2.68 4.56 -7.82
N HIS A 269 2.07 3.55 -7.17
CA HIS A 269 1.14 2.64 -7.84
C HIS A 269 -0.16 3.35 -8.21
N ARG A 270 -0.69 4.19 -7.32
CA ARG A 270 -1.88 5.01 -7.58
C ARG A 270 -1.66 5.96 -8.76
N ASP A 271 -0.56 6.70 -8.77
CA ASP A 271 -0.20 7.66 -9.82
C ASP A 271 0.07 6.93 -11.15
N ARG A 272 0.59 5.70 -11.11
CA ARG A 272 0.68 4.84 -12.30
C ARG A 272 -0.68 4.34 -12.80
N GLY A 273 -1.74 4.42 -11.98
CA GLY A 273 -3.09 4.02 -12.37
C GLY A 273 -3.46 2.60 -11.95
N PHE A 274 -2.93 2.09 -10.84
CA PHE A 274 -3.56 0.96 -10.15
C PHE A 274 -4.94 1.37 -9.64
N ILE A 275 -5.89 0.43 -9.66
CA ILE A 275 -7.19 0.61 -9.00
C ILE A 275 -7.16 -0.06 -7.60
N PRO A 276 -7.97 0.41 -6.64
CA PRO A 276 -7.99 -0.14 -5.29
C PRO A 276 -8.15 -1.66 -5.25
N GLU A 277 -9.04 -2.20 -6.07
CA GLU A 277 -9.38 -3.62 -6.12
C GLU A 277 -8.17 -4.48 -6.52
N GLY A 278 -7.46 -4.07 -7.58
CA GLY A 278 -6.27 -4.74 -8.07
C GLY A 278 -5.13 -4.73 -7.05
N LEU A 279 -4.90 -3.58 -6.41
CA LEU A 279 -3.82 -3.44 -5.45
C LEU A 279 -4.12 -4.19 -4.15
N LEU A 280 -5.35 -4.11 -3.61
CA LEU A 280 -5.74 -4.83 -2.40
C LEU A 280 -5.70 -6.35 -2.59
N ASN A 281 -6.19 -6.86 -3.71
CA ASN A 281 -6.09 -8.29 -4.02
C ASN A 281 -4.62 -8.73 -4.05
N TYR A 282 -3.76 -7.99 -4.74
CA TYR A 282 -2.35 -8.36 -4.80
C TYR A 282 -1.66 -8.29 -3.41
N LEU A 283 -1.94 -7.26 -2.61
CA LEU A 283 -1.40 -7.15 -1.25
C LEU A 283 -1.92 -8.27 -0.32
N ALA A 284 -3.15 -8.74 -0.53
CA ALA A 284 -3.70 -9.90 0.19
C ALA A 284 -2.84 -11.16 -0.06
N LEU A 285 -2.33 -11.33 -1.27
CA LEU A 285 -1.47 -12.46 -1.65
C LEU A 285 -0.09 -12.46 -0.98
N LEU A 286 0.31 -11.36 -0.34
CA LEU A 286 1.60 -11.23 0.35
C LEU A 286 1.58 -11.84 1.76
N GLY A 287 1.28 -13.14 1.82
CA GLY A 287 1.23 -13.94 3.05
C GLY A 287 -0.08 -14.69 3.26
N TRP A 288 -1.09 -14.50 2.41
CA TRP A 288 -2.37 -15.19 2.49
C TRP A 288 -2.88 -15.52 1.06
N GLY A 289 -3.86 -16.40 0.93
CA GLY A 289 -4.52 -16.70 -0.34
C GLY A 289 -5.92 -17.25 -0.12
N LEU A 290 -6.83 -16.98 -1.07
CA LEU A 290 -8.22 -17.46 -0.99
C LEU A 290 -8.30 -18.98 -1.25
N ALA A 291 -7.58 -19.45 -2.28
CA ALA A 291 -7.40 -20.85 -2.63
C ALA A 291 -6.07 -21.02 -3.40
N ASP A 292 -5.55 -22.25 -3.46
CA ASP A 292 -4.25 -22.54 -4.07
C ASP A 292 -4.17 -22.22 -5.58
N ASP A 293 -5.31 -22.24 -6.29
CA ASP A 293 -5.42 -22.04 -7.73
C ASP A 293 -6.17 -20.75 -8.11
N ARG A 294 -6.49 -19.89 -7.13
CA ARG A 294 -7.28 -18.67 -7.35
C ARG A 294 -6.61 -17.43 -6.76
N ASP A 295 -5.95 -16.69 -7.64
CA ASP A 295 -5.29 -15.42 -7.30
C ASP A 295 -6.19 -14.18 -7.45
N VAL A 296 -7.30 -14.26 -8.21
CA VAL A 296 -8.21 -13.12 -8.44
C VAL A 296 -9.49 -13.26 -7.62
N PHE A 297 -9.72 -12.31 -6.73
CA PHE A 297 -10.87 -12.26 -5.83
C PHE A 297 -11.21 -10.84 -5.38
N SER A 298 -12.46 -10.62 -5.02
CA SER A 298 -12.95 -9.37 -4.46
C SER A 298 -12.62 -9.22 -2.97
N LEU A 299 -12.68 -7.99 -2.47
CA LEU A 299 -12.50 -7.71 -1.04
C LEU A 299 -13.58 -8.39 -0.18
N ASN A 300 -14.81 -8.52 -0.69
CA ASN A 300 -15.91 -9.23 0.01
C ASN A 300 -15.62 -10.72 0.15
N GLU A 301 -15.04 -11.35 -0.88
CA GLU A 301 -14.60 -12.74 -0.80
C GLU A 301 -13.44 -12.92 0.18
N MET A 302 -12.49 -11.98 0.18
CA MET A 302 -11.43 -11.96 1.20
C MET A 302 -12.04 -11.88 2.60
N VAL A 303 -12.93 -10.91 2.88
CA VAL A 303 -13.60 -10.78 4.18
C VAL A 303 -14.32 -12.07 4.56
N SER A 304 -15.02 -12.72 3.64
CA SER A 304 -15.77 -13.94 3.94
C SER A 304 -14.87 -15.13 4.27
N ALA A 305 -13.62 -15.14 3.80
CA ALA A 305 -12.70 -16.28 3.92
C ALA A 305 -11.48 -16.04 4.80
N PHE A 306 -11.24 -14.79 5.22
CA PHE A 306 -10.01 -14.41 5.92
C PHE A 306 -9.90 -15.07 7.29
N ASP A 307 -8.80 -15.80 7.48
CA ASP A 307 -8.46 -16.49 8.72
C ASP A 307 -6.97 -16.28 8.97
N ILE A 308 -6.64 -15.70 10.12
CA ILE A 308 -5.25 -15.40 10.49
C ILE A 308 -4.39 -16.68 10.58
N SER A 309 -4.98 -17.81 10.96
CA SER A 309 -4.26 -19.09 11.07
C SER A 309 -3.78 -19.63 9.72
N LYS A 310 -4.36 -19.14 8.60
CA LYS A 310 -3.96 -19.48 7.23
C LYS A 310 -2.90 -18.54 6.67
N VAL A 311 -2.46 -17.54 7.43
CA VAL A 311 -1.37 -16.67 7.00
C VAL A 311 -0.05 -17.44 7.06
N ASN A 312 0.65 -17.48 5.94
CA ASN A 312 1.94 -18.15 5.82
C ASN A 312 3.03 -17.32 6.52
N SER A 313 3.88 -17.98 7.30
CA SER A 313 4.99 -17.35 8.02
C SER A 313 6.24 -17.11 7.15
N ASN A 314 6.27 -17.64 5.92
CA ASN A 314 7.38 -17.42 4.99
C ASN A 314 7.35 -15.98 4.42
N PRO A 315 8.52 -15.34 4.25
CA PRO A 315 8.61 -14.03 3.62
C PRO A 315 7.97 -14.00 2.23
N ALA A 316 7.13 -13.00 1.97
CA ALA A 316 6.43 -12.82 0.70
C ALA A 316 7.18 -11.81 -0.17
N ARG A 317 7.50 -12.19 -1.41
CA ARG A 317 8.21 -11.29 -2.34
C ARG A 317 7.21 -10.40 -3.08
N PHE A 318 7.54 -9.12 -3.18
CA PHE A 318 6.83 -8.22 -4.06
C PHE A 318 7.26 -8.46 -5.52
N ASP A 319 6.34 -8.92 -6.36
CA ASP A 319 6.45 -9.08 -7.80
C ASP A 319 5.53 -8.09 -8.54
N GLN A 320 6.13 -7.06 -9.14
CA GLN A 320 5.40 -6.05 -9.91
C GLN A 320 4.61 -6.63 -11.07
N LYS A 321 5.11 -7.68 -11.74
CA LYS A 321 4.41 -8.28 -12.89
C LYS A 321 3.15 -9.00 -12.44
N LYS A 322 3.19 -9.67 -11.29
CA LYS A 322 1.98 -10.29 -10.70
C LYS A 322 0.99 -9.22 -10.26
N ALA A 323 1.46 -8.12 -9.67
CA ALA A 323 0.61 -6.98 -9.32
C ALA A 323 -0.09 -6.38 -10.54
N ASP A 324 0.65 -6.12 -11.62
CA ASP A 324 0.12 -5.60 -12.89
C ASP A 324 -0.90 -6.58 -13.51
N ALA A 325 -0.61 -7.88 -13.50
CA ALA A 325 -1.52 -8.90 -14.04
C ALA A 325 -2.84 -8.95 -13.27
N ILE A 326 -2.79 -8.93 -11.94
CA ILE A 326 -3.99 -8.91 -11.10
C ILE A 326 -4.76 -7.60 -11.31
N ASN A 327 -4.08 -6.46 -11.37
CA ASN A 327 -4.73 -5.17 -11.64
C ASN A 327 -5.42 -5.15 -13.01
N ALA A 328 -4.82 -5.76 -14.04
CA ALA A 328 -5.43 -5.91 -15.35
C ALA A 328 -6.73 -6.73 -15.30
N GLU A 329 -6.75 -7.85 -14.56
CA GLU A 329 -7.99 -8.62 -14.39
C GLU A 329 -9.07 -7.81 -13.65
N HIS A 330 -8.69 -7.07 -12.60
CA HIS A 330 -9.63 -6.21 -11.89
C HIS A 330 -10.16 -5.06 -12.75
N ILE A 331 -9.33 -4.45 -13.61
CA ILE A 331 -9.80 -3.46 -14.60
C ILE A 331 -10.85 -4.08 -15.53
N ARG A 332 -10.65 -5.32 -16.00
CA ARG A 332 -11.60 -6.01 -16.88
C ARG A 332 -12.90 -6.41 -16.18
N LEU A 333 -12.88 -6.54 -14.86
CA LEU A 333 -14.07 -6.85 -14.05
C LEU A 333 -14.94 -5.62 -13.77
N LEU A 334 -14.43 -4.41 -13.99
CA LEU A 334 -15.22 -3.19 -13.83
C LEU A 334 -16.34 -3.13 -14.88
N GLU A 335 -17.51 -2.69 -14.45
CA GLU A 335 -18.58 -2.33 -15.38
C GLU A 335 -18.09 -1.21 -16.32
N PRO A 336 -18.42 -1.25 -17.63
CA PRO A 336 -17.87 -0.30 -18.61
C PRO A 336 -18.04 1.18 -18.23
N ALA A 337 -19.18 1.54 -17.65
CA ALA A 337 -19.46 2.91 -17.20
C ALA A 337 -18.57 3.34 -16.02
N ASP A 338 -18.29 2.43 -15.07
CA ASP A 338 -17.38 2.69 -13.95
C ASP A 338 -15.94 2.83 -14.46
N PHE A 339 -15.51 1.92 -15.33
CA PHE A 339 -14.19 2.00 -15.95
C PHE A 339 -13.99 3.31 -16.71
N SER A 340 -14.95 3.72 -17.55
CA SER A 340 -14.88 4.98 -18.30
C SER A 340 -14.76 6.18 -17.36
N ALA A 341 -15.60 6.26 -16.32
CA ALA A 341 -15.56 7.35 -15.35
C ALA A 341 -14.20 7.42 -14.61
N ARG A 342 -13.67 6.28 -14.15
CA ARG A 342 -12.36 6.22 -13.49
C ARG A 342 -11.22 6.61 -14.44
N LEU A 343 -11.25 6.13 -15.68
CA LEU A 343 -10.24 6.45 -16.68
C LEU A 343 -10.25 7.93 -17.03
N ARG A 344 -11.44 8.52 -17.24
CA ARG A 344 -11.60 9.96 -17.50
C ARG A 344 -11.05 10.79 -16.35
N ALA A 345 -11.42 10.46 -15.11
CA ALA A 345 -10.93 11.15 -13.91
C ALA A 345 -9.40 11.05 -13.81
N TYR A 346 -8.84 9.85 -13.99
CA TYR A 346 -7.41 9.62 -13.98
C TYR A 346 -6.69 10.49 -15.02
N LEU A 347 -7.11 10.44 -16.29
CA LEU A 347 -6.49 11.21 -17.36
C LEU A 347 -6.60 12.72 -17.13
N THR A 348 -7.73 13.20 -16.62
CA THR A 348 -7.94 14.62 -16.26
C THR A 348 -6.97 15.08 -15.17
N THR A 349 -6.85 14.33 -14.08
CA THR A 349 -5.93 14.65 -12.98
C THR A 349 -4.47 14.69 -13.43
N HIS A 350 -4.12 13.90 -14.45
CA HIS A 350 -2.77 13.88 -15.04
C HIS A 350 -2.58 14.90 -16.18
N GLY A 351 -3.53 15.82 -16.37
CA GLY A 351 -3.41 16.92 -17.32
C GLY A 351 -3.63 16.52 -18.78
N HIS A 352 -4.24 15.37 -19.04
CA HIS A 352 -4.57 14.94 -20.41
C HIS A 352 -5.90 15.57 -20.87
N PRO A 353 -5.99 16.02 -22.13
CA PRO A 353 -7.14 16.77 -22.64
C PRO A 353 -8.35 15.87 -22.99
N VAL A 354 -8.98 15.27 -21.98
CA VAL A 354 -10.13 14.37 -22.18
C VAL A 354 -11.36 15.04 -22.80
N ASP A 355 -11.45 16.37 -22.68
CA ASP A 355 -12.56 17.17 -23.23
C ASP A 355 -12.46 17.37 -24.75
N ALA A 356 -11.40 16.88 -25.39
CA ALA A 356 -11.29 16.80 -26.85
C ALA A 356 -12.33 15.84 -27.48
N LEU A 357 -12.89 14.92 -26.68
CA LEU A 357 -13.97 14.02 -27.08
C LEU A 357 -15.25 14.34 -26.31
N SER A 358 -16.42 14.13 -26.94
CA SER A 358 -17.69 14.12 -26.22
C SER A 358 -17.71 13.03 -25.13
N ALA A 359 -18.67 13.09 -24.21
CA ALA A 359 -18.85 12.06 -23.20
C ALA A 359 -19.00 10.67 -23.84
N GLU A 360 -19.87 10.58 -24.83
CA GLU A 360 -20.20 9.35 -25.56
C GLU A 360 -19.01 8.83 -26.37
N GLN A 361 -18.27 9.72 -27.05
CA GLN A 361 -17.07 9.33 -27.80
C GLN A 361 -15.98 8.78 -26.88
N PHE A 362 -15.82 9.37 -25.70
CA PHE A 362 -14.86 8.88 -24.72
C PHE A 362 -15.28 7.53 -24.14
N ASP A 363 -16.56 7.31 -23.87
CA ASP A 363 -17.06 6.02 -23.38
C ASP A 363 -16.76 4.90 -24.38
N VAL A 364 -16.97 5.16 -25.68
CA VAL A 364 -16.56 4.23 -26.75
C VAL A 364 -15.04 4.04 -26.75
N ALA A 365 -14.25 5.11 -26.66
CA ALA A 365 -12.79 5.02 -26.64
C ALA A 365 -12.26 4.22 -25.43
N ALA A 366 -12.89 4.38 -24.25
CA ALA A 366 -12.58 3.66 -23.03
C ALA A 366 -12.86 2.16 -23.19
N ASP A 367 -14.04 1.79 -23.67
CA ASP A 367 -14.41 0.38 -23.91
C ASP A 367 -13.39 -0.34 -24.81
N LEU A 368 -12.93 0.34 -25.88
CA LEU A 368 -11.94 -0.21 -26.80
C LEU A 368 -10.57 -0.50 -26.17
N VAL A 369 -10.24 0.09 -25.00
CA VAL A 369 -8.94 -0.08 -24.32
C VAL A 369 -9.01 -0.84 -23.00
N GLN A 370 -10.20 -1.06 -22.41
CA GLN A 370 -10.33 -1.70 -21.10
C GLN A 370 -9.61 -3.05 -21.01
N THR A 371 -9.72 -3.89 -22.05
CA THR A 371 -9.09 -5.21 -22.09
C THR A 371 -7.59 -5.20 -22.45
N ARG A 372 -7.03 -4.02 -22.78
CA ARG A 372 -5.69 -3.86 -23.36
C ARG A 372 -4.67 -3.22 -22.42
N ILE A 373 -5.10 -2.72 -21.27
CA ILE A 373 -4.26 -2.02 -20.31
C ILE A 373 -4.04 -2.86 -19.06
N VAL A 374 -2.91 -2.65 -18.40
CA VAL A 374 -2.65 -3.25 -17.07
C VAL A 374 -2.78 -2.22 -15.96
N VAL A 375 -2.64 -0.94 -16.29
CA VAL A 375 -2.86 0.22 -15.41
C VAL A 375 -3.48 1.37 -16.20
N LEU A 376 -4.16 2.31 -15.53
CA LEU A 376 -4.84 3.42 -16.20
C LEU A 376 -3.89 4.32 -17.02
N SER A 377 -2.61 4.46 -16.63
CA SER A 377 -1.63 5.23 -17.41
C SER A 377 -1.40 4.70 -18.82
N ASP A 378 -1.56 3.40 -19.03
CA ASP A 378 -1.31 2.78 -20.34
C ASP A 378 -2.28 3.29 -21.40
N ALA A 379 -3.48 3.71 -20.98
CA ALA A 379 -4.52 4.23 -21.86
C ALA A 379 -4.07 5.52 -22.57
N TRP A 380 -3.21 6.35 -21.96
CA TRP A 380 -2.73 7.57 -22.62
C TRP A 380 -2.02 7.24 -23.94
N ASN A 381 -1.10 6.28 -23.95
CA ASN A 381 -0.39 5.93 -25.18
C ASN A 381 -1.31 5.29 -26.23
N LEU A 382 -2.41 4.67 -25.82
CA LEU A 382 -3.41 4.08 -26.71
C LEU A 382 -4.41 5.11 -27.25
N LEU A 383 -4.71 6.17 -26.50
CA LEU A 383 -5.78 7.12 -26.82
C LEU A 383 -5.27 8.51 -27.23
N LYS A 384 -4.00 8.87 -26.98
CA LYS A 384 -3.48 10.22 -27.23
C LYS A 384 -3.75 10.71 -28.65
N PHE A 385 -3.74 9.82 -29.64
CA PHE A 385 -4.00 10.18 -31.04
C PHE A 385 -5.42 10.71 -31.30
N LEU A 386 -6.38 10.44 -30.39
CA LEU A 386 -7.74 10.96 -30.39
C LEU A 386 -7.88 12.24 -29.56
N LEU A 387 -6.94 12.50 -28.65
CA LEU A 387 -7.08 13.52 -27.60
C LEU A 387 -6.21 14.77 -27.85
N VAL A 388 -5.07 14.61 -28.53
CA VAL A 388 -4.16 15.73 -28.83
C VAL A 388 -4.66 16.54 -30.02
N ASP A 389 -4.30 17.83 -30.04
CA ASP A 389 -4.50 18.68 -31.20
C ASP A 389 -3.68 18.17 -32.41
N GLU A 390 -4.16 18.40 -33.63
CA GLU A 390 -3.45 17.97 -34.84
C GLU A 390 -2.04 18.58 -34.97
N SER A 391 -1.80 19.76 -34.39
CA SER A 391 -0.45 20.37 -34.36
C SER A 391 0.52 19.63 -33.44
N GLU A 392 0.02 18.86 -32.47
CA GLU A 392 0.81 18.04 -31.56
C GLU A 392 0.87 16.57 -31.98
N PHE A 393 0.01 16.14 -32.92
CA PHE A 393 0.02 14.80 -33.46
C PHE A 393 1.34 14.51 -34.18
N SER A 394 1.96 13.38 -33.83
CA SER A 394 3.20 12.91 -34.45
C SER A 394 3.21 11.40 -34.60
N ILE A 395 3.89 10.94 -35.65
CA ILE A 395 4.12 9.52 -35.90
C ILE A 395 5.42 9.10 -35.23
N ASP A 396 5.38 8.03 -34.44
CA ASP A 396 6.57 7.44 -33.83
C ASP A 396 7.62 7.09 -34.91
N PRO A 397 8.87 7.59 -34.81
CA PRO A 397 9.87 7.39 -35.84
C PRO A 397 10.19 5.92 -36.13
N ALA A 398 10.15 5.05 -35.11
CA ALA A 398 10.40 3.62 -35.29
C ALA A 398 9.23 2.93 -36.00
N ALA A 399 7.99 3.35 -35.70
CA ALA A 399 6.80 2.91 -36.41
C ALA A 399 6.79 3.38 -37.87
N ALA A 400 7.17 4.62 -38.13
CA ALA A 400 7.33 5.15 -39.47
C ALA A 400 8.38 4.35 -40.26
N ALA A 401 9.59 4.20 -39.73
CA ALA A 401 10.67 3.47 -40.40
C ALA A 401 10.29 2.02 -40.76
N LYS A 402 9.47 1.38 -39.93
CA LYS A 402 9.07 -0.03 -40.11
C LYS A 402 7.86 -0.23 -41.03
N ASN A 403 6.93 0.73 -41.14
CA ASN A 403 5.68 0.54 -41.91
C ASN A 403 5.37 1.63 -42.93
N LEU A 404 6.11 2.73 -42.99
CA LEU A 404 5.92 3.82 -43.94
C LEU A 404 7.13 3.92 -44.90
N GLY A 405 7.57 2.78 -45.43
CA GLY A 405 8.56 2.72 -46.52
C GLY A 405 7.90 2.81 -47.90
N ALA A 406 8.67 2.66 -48.98
CA ALA A 406 8.17 2.75 -50.37
C ALA A 406 6.96 1.83 -50.64
N ASP A 407 6.94 0.63 -50.07
CA ASP A 407 5.82 -0.32 -50.22
C ASP A 407 4.50 0.16 -49.59
N ALA A 408 4.54 1.15 -48.70
CA ALA A 408 3.36 1.70 -48.05
C ALA A 408 2.66 2.77 -48.89
N ALA A 409 3.36 3.42 -49.82
CA ALA A 409 2.78 4.40 -50.74
C ALA A 409 1.53 3.87 -51.47
N PRO A 410 1.57 2.72 -52.19
CA PRO A 410 0.39 2.20 -52.87
C PRO A 410 -0.72 1.77 -51.91
N VAL A 411 -0.39 1.35 -50.68
CA VAL A 411 -1.36 1.02 -49.64
C VAL A 411 -2.13 2.27 -49.22
N LEU A 412 -1.42 3.36 -48.93
CA LEU A 412 -2.05 4.61 -48.50
C LEU A 412 -2.83 5.28 -49.65
N ASP A 413 -2.31 5.27 -50.88
CA ASP A 413 -3.00 5.82 -52.06
C ASP A 413 -4.36 5.13 -52.30
N GLU A 414 -4.38 3.80 -52.23
CA GLU A 414 -5.60 3.02 -52.39
C GLU A 414 -6.55 3.19 -51.19
N THR A 415 -6.02 3.27 -49.97
CA THR A 415 -6.82 3.55 -48.76
C THR A 415 -7.50 4.91 -48.86
N ILE A 416 -6.77 5.97 -49.24
CA ILE A 416 -7.31 7.32 -49.42
C ILE A 416 -8.43 7.30 -50.46
N THR A 417 -8.20 6.64 -51.61
CA THR A 417 -9.19 6.53 -52.69
C THR A 417 -10.47 5.84 -52.22
N ALA A 418 -10.35 4.72 -51.51
CA ALA A 418 -11.50 3.97 -51.01
C ALA A 418 -12.31 4.78 -49.98
N LEU A 419 -11.62 5.48 -49.08
CA LEU A 419 -12.24 6.30 -48.03
C LEU A 419 -12.85 7.60 -48.57
N ASP A 420 -12.26 8.22 -49.58
CA ASP A 420 -12.83 9.41 -50.23
C ASP A 420 -14.16 9.11 -50.92
N ALA A 421 -14.36 7.88 -51.41
CA ALA A 421 -15.60 7.45 -52.05
C ALA A 421 -16.70 7.04 -51.06
N LEU A 422 -16.39 6.93 -49.76
CA LEU A 422 -17.29 6.34 -48.78
C LEU A 422 -18.46 7.30 -48.45
N PRO A 423 -19.73 6.86 -48.56
CA PRO A 423 -20.89 7.71 -48.28
C PRO A 423 -21.22 7.80 -46.78
N VAL A 424 -20.93 6.75 -46.02
CA VAL A 424 -21.24 6.62 -44.58
C VAL A 424 -19.95 6.39 -43.82
N TRP A 425 -19.70 7.18 -42.77
CA TRP A 425 -18.49 7.07 -41.95
C TRP A 425 -18.76 6.27 -40.68
N ALA A 426 -18.94 4.96 -40.83
CA ALA A 426 -19.19 4.03 -39.73
C ALA A 426 -18.23 2.83 -39.81
N THR A 427 -17.93 2.21 -38.65
CA THR A 427 -16.95 1.13 -38.51
C THR A 427 -17.12 0.01 -39.54
N ALA A 428 -18.35 -0.46 -39.78
CA ALA A 428 -18.61 -1.55 -40.72
C ALA A 428 -18.28 -1.17 -42.17
N ASP A 429 -18.69 0.03 -42.60
CA ASP A 429 -18.40 0.56 -43.94
C ASP A 429 -16.89 0.82 -44.14
N LEU A 430 -16.22 1.33 -43.10
CA LEU A 430 -14.77 1.53 -43.08
C LEU A 430 -14.02 0.19 -43.23
N GLU A 431 -14.45 -0.83 -42.48
CA GLU A 431 -13.87 -2.17 -42.55
C GLU A 431 -14.05 -2.81 -43.94
N GLU A 432 -15.27 -2.75 -44.49
CA GLU A 432 -15.58 -3.31 -45.81
C GLU A 432 -14.76 -2.61 -46.90
N ALA A 433 -14.75 -1.28 -46.92
CA ALA A 433 -14.00 -0.50 -47.90
C ALA A 433 -12.51 -0.83 -47.89
N LEU A 434 -11.89 -0.89 -46.70
CA LEU A 434 -10.48 -1.20 -46.57
C LEU A 434 -10.16 -2.66 -46.94
N LYS A 435 -11.03 -3.62 -46.62
CA LYS A 435 -10.84 -5.02 -47.01
C LYS A 435 -10.93 -5.19 -48.52
N THR A 436 -11.93 -4.63 -49.17
CA THR A 436 -12.08 -4.70 -50.63
C THR A 436 -10.89 -4.03 -51.33
N ALA A 437 -10.49 -2.85 -50.86
CA ALA A 437 -9.42 -2.08 -51.49
C ALA A 437 -8.02 -2.71 -51.28
N LEU A 438 -7.72 -3.19 -50.08
CA LEU A 438 -6.35 -3.64 -49.74
C LEU A 438 -6.16 -5.15 -49.84
N ILE A 439 -7.18 -5.94 -49.52
CA ILE A 439 -7.07 -7.40 -49.52
C ILE A 439 -7.52 -7.96 -50.88
N GLU A 440 -8.71 -7.59 -51.35
CA GLU A 440 -9.26 -8.18 -52.58
C GLU A 440 -8.62 -7.60 -53.84
N LYS A 441 -8.50 -6.26 -53.93
CA LYS A 441 -7.94 -5.59 -55.10
C LYS A 441 -6.40 -5.66 -55.15
N LEU A 442 -5.71 -5.36 -54.04
CA LEU A 442 -4.24 -5.38 -54.00
C LEU A 442 -3.63 -6.73 -53.59
N GLY A 443 -4.43 -7.69 -53.14
CA GLY A 443 -3.94 -9.02 -52.77
C GLY A 443 -3.04 -9.04 -51.53
N LEU A 444 -3.10 -8.00 -50.68
CA LEU A 444 -2.19 -7.86 -49.55
C LEU A 444 -2.58 -8.77 -48.38
N LYS A 445 -1.57 -9.22 -47.63
CA LYS A 445 -1.80 -9.87 -46.33
C LYS A 445 -2.25 -8.82 -45.30
N PRO A 446 -3.14 -9.14 -44.35
CA PRO A 446 -3.69 -8.17 -43.38
C PRO A 446 -2.65 -7.29 -42.68
N ARG A 447 -1.53 -7.88 -42.24
CA ARG A 447 -0.45 -7.12 -41.60
C ARG A 447 0.19 -6.07 -42.52
N LYS A 448 0.34 -6.37 -43.82
CA LYS A 448 0.90 -5.44 -44.81
C LYS A 448 -0.13 -4.41 -45.28
N ALA A 449 -1.41 -4.80 -45.33
CA ALA A 449 -2.52 -3.91 -45.65
C ALA A 449 -2.74 -2.85 -44.56
N PHE A 450 -2.88 -3.26 -43.30
CA PHE A 450 -3.41 -2.37 -42.26
C PHE A 450 -2.34 -1.69 -41.40
N ALA A 451 -1.10 -2.19 -41.35
CA ALA A 451 -0.06 -1.58 -40.53
C ALA A 451 0.34 -0.17 -40.98
N PRO A 452 0.51 0.13 -42.29
CA PRO A 452 0.77 1.49 -42.75
C PRO A 452 -0.38 2.45 -42.41
N VAL A 453 -1.62 2.01 -42.64
CA VAL A 453 -2.83 2.78 -42.32
C VAL A 453 -2.90 3.09 -40.83
N ARG A 454 -2.70 2.09 -39.96
CA ARG A 454 -2.65 2.28 -38.51
C ARG A 454 -1.61 3.30 -38.09
N VAL A 455 -0.37 3.16 -38.56
CA VAL A 455 0.72 4.06 -38.18
C VAL A 455 0.45 5.48 -38.65
N ALA A 456 -0.08 5.65 -39.87
CA ALA A 456 -0.45 6.96 -40.39
C ALA A 456 -1.52 7.65 -39.52
N LEU A 457 -2.49 6.90 -39.00
CA LEU A 457 -3.62 7.43 -38.26
C LEU A 457 -3.36 7.63 -36.78
N THR A 458 -2.73 6.65 -36.13
CA THR A 458 -2.58 6.60 -34.68
C THR A 458 -1.17 6.97 -34.22
N GLY A 459 -0.25 7.14 -35.18
CA GLY A 459 1.16 7.42 -34.91
C GLY A 459 1.93 6.26 -34.28
N SER A 460 1.34 5.05 -34.18
CA SER A 460 1.92 3.93 -33.44
C SER A 460 1.62 2.58 -34.09
N HIS A 461 2.44 1.58 -33.78
CA HIS A 461 2.20 0.18 -34.16
C HIS A 461 1.04 -0.45 -33.39
N VAL A 462 0.84 -0.03 -32.14
CA VAL A 462 -0.16 -0.56 -31.23
C VAL A 462 -1.18 0.54 -31.01
N SER A 463 -2.43 0.21 -31.33
CA SER A 463 -3.59 1.10 -31.23
C SER A 463 -4.80 0.27 -30.83
N PRO A 464 -5.90 0.90 -30.38
CA PRO A 464 -7.23 0.29 -30.37
C PRO A 464 -7.62 -0.29 -31.75
N PRO A 465 -8.74 -1.03 -31.84
CA PRO A 465 -9.29 -1.49 -33.12
C PRO A 465 -9.32 -0.37 -34.18
N LEU A 466 -8.82 -0.68 -35.38
CA LEU A 466 -8.41 0.33 -36.37
C LEU A 466 -9.61 1.09 -36.94
N TYR A 467 -10.70 0.39 -37.24
CA TYR A 467 -11.85 0.96 -37.94
C TYR A 467 -12.67 1.83 -36.99
N GLU A 468 -12.81 1.41 -35.74
CA GLU A 468 -13.42 2.15 -34.65
C GLU A 468 -12.58 3.40 -34.32
N SER A 469 -11.25 3.28 -34.36
CA SER A 469 -10.36 4.44 -34.23
C SER A 469 -10.57 5.46 -35.37
N MET A 470 -10.83 5.00 -36.59
CA MET A 470 -11.13 5.87 -37.75
C MET A 470 -12.50 6.53 -37.62
N GLU A 471 -13.50 5.82 -37.11
CA GLU A 471 -14.81 6.38 -36.82
C GLU A 471 -14.72 7.49 -35.76
N LEU A 472 -14.00 7.23 -34.65
CA LEU A 472 -13.79 8.22 -33.58
C LEU A 472 -12.99 9.45 -34.04
N LEU A 473 -11.96 9.28 -34.87
CA LEU A 473 -11.21 10.40 -35.47
C LEU A 473 -12.06 11.24 -36.42
N GLY A 474 -13.08 10.64 -37.01
CA GLY A 474 -13.84 11.24 -38.09
C GLY A 474 -13.09 11.29 -39.42
N ARG A 475 -13.86 11.63 -40.46
CA ARG A 475 -13.42 11.59 -41.87
C ARG A 475 -12.28 12.54 -42.18
N GLU A 476 -12.43 13.80 -41.79
CA GLU A 476 -11.51 14.88 -42.19
C GLU A 476 -10.10 14.63 -41.64
N THR A 477 -10.00 14.37 -40.33
CA THR A 477 -8.74 14.05 -39.64
C THR A 477 -8.10 12.78 -40.20
N THR A 478 -8.89 11.72 -40.38
CA THR A 478 -8.42 10.45 -40.94
C THR A 478 -7.76 10.64 -42.31
N LEU A 479 -8.43 11.33 -43.24
CA LEU A 479 -7.91 11.57 -44.58
C LEU A 479 -6.72 12.53 -44.57
N ALA A 480 -6.73 13.56 -43.72
CA ALA A 480 -5.62 14.50 -43.59
C ALA A 480 -4.34 13.79 -43.12
N ARG A 481 -4.43 12.95 -42.08
CA ARG A 481 -3.31 12.16 -41.56
C ARG A 481 -2.78 11.15 -42.59
N LEU A 482 -3.66 10.44 -43.31
CA LEU A 482 -3.25 9.52 -44.37
C LEU A 482 -2.50 10.23 -45.50
N ARG A 483 -3.02 11.37 -45.97
CA ARG A 483 -2.38 12.18 -47.02
C ARG A 483 -1.03 12.75 -46.57
N SER A 484 -0.95 13.25 -45.34
CA SER A 484 0.30 13.72 -44.74
C SER A 484 1.36 12.61 -44.69
N ALA A 485 0.98 11.44 -44.14
CA ALA A 485 1.87 10.28 -44.08
C ALA A 485 2.31 9.82 -45.48
N ARG A 486 1.40 9.83 -46.46
CA ARG A 486 1.69 9.48 -47.85
C ARG A 486 2.66 10.44 -48.52
N ALA A 487 2.52 11.74 -48.28
CA ALA A 487 3.40 12.78 -48.81
C ALA A 487 4.81 12.73 -48.21
N ALA A 488 4.95 12.18 -47.00
CA ALA A 488 6.24 11.97 -46.35
C ALA A 488 7.00 10.72 -46.86
N ILE A 489 6.35 9.84 -47.65
CA ILE A 489 6.99 8.67 -48.27
C ILE A 489 7.57 9.10 -49.62
N ALA A 490 8.89 8.90 -49.77
CA ALA A 490 9.67 9.22 -50.97
C ALA A 490 9.29 8.39 -52.20
#